data_AF-A0A4R4BK49-F1
#
_entry.id   AF-A0A4R4BK49-F1
#
_cell.length_a   1.000
_cell.length_b   1.000
_cell.length_c   1.000
_cell.angle_alpha   90.00
_cell.angle_beta   90.00
_cell.angle_gamma   90.00
#
_symmetry.space_group_name_H-M   'P 1'
#
loop_
_entity.id
_entity.type
_entity.pdbx_description
1 polymer ?
#
loop_
_entity_poly.entity_id
_entity_poly.type
_entity_poly.pdbx_seq_one_letter_code
_entity_poly.pdbx_strand_id
1 'polypeptide(L)'
;MNQTEKRELLSSTLEIREVEGGLRTIVGYAVKWEMKSVTMGYWRRFKEQFKRGAFTDSLTQDDQLALWSHDYSQVLGRTKNGTLRLFEDEIGLRFELDLADTTLGDNTYKTIKRGDVDGVSFGFQMAKEEWDESDPDNIVRSVTKAKLVEISPVAFPAYPDSQVSARSHDPYKQFVDERHQKDLRKKLILKTYL
;
A
#
# COMPACT_ATOMS: atom_id res chain seq x y z
N MET A 1 -6.56 7.22 15.32
CA MET A 1 -5.09 7.05 15.24
C MET A 1 -4.76 6.74 13.80
N ASN A 2 -3.86 7.49 13.15
CA ASN A 2 -3.46 7.19 11.78
C ASN A 2 -2.47 6.02 11.82
N GLN A 3 -3.00 4.80 11.76
CA GLN A 3 -2.20 3.58 11.74
C GLN A 3 -1.72 3.30 10.32
N THR A 4 -0.45 2.95 10.18
CA THR A 4 0.12 2.55 8.88
C THR A 4 -0.20 1.08 8.62
N GLU A 5 -0.89 0.84 7.53
CA GLU A 5 -1.19 -0.46 6.96
C GLU A 5 -0.15 -0.80 5.87
N LYS A 6 0.18 -2.08 5.68
CA LYS A 6 1.08 -2.55 4.62
C LYS A 6 0.35 -3.54 3.72
N ARG A 7 0.59 -3.45 2.42
CA ARG A 7 -0.05 -4.29 1.40
C ARG A 7 0.93 -4.63 0.30
N GLU A 8 0.71 -5.79 -0.29
CA GLU A 8 1.65 -6.40 -1.22
C GLU A 8 0.94 -6.76 -2.50
N LEU A 9 1.54 -6.39 -3.63
CA LEU A 9 1.00 -6.69 -4.93
C LEU A 9 1.70 -7.95 -5.48
N LEU A 10 0.97 -9.07 -5.48
CA LEU A 10 1.45 -10.41 -5.86
C LEU A 10 1.85 -10.54 -7.34
N SER A 11 1.63 -9.53 -8.17
CA SER A 11 1.85 -9.60 -9.63
C SER A 11 2.23 -8.25 -10.23
N SER A 12 3.32 -7.66 -9.74
CA SER A 12 3.99 -6.53 -10.38
C SER A 12 5.19 -7.08 -11.14
N THR A 13 5.19 -7.02 -12.47
CA THR A 13 6.43 -7.24 -13.22
C THR A 13 7.32 -6.05 -12.94
N LEU A 14 8.39 -6.26 -12.16
CA LEU A 14 9.47 -5.29 -12.01
C LEU A 14 10.29 -5.29 -13.30
N GLU A 15 10.37 -4.14 -13.95
CA GLU A 15 11.26 -3.92 -15.08
C GLU A 15 12.50 -3.19 -14.61
N ILE A 16 13.66 -3.56 -15.16
CA ILE A 16 14.90 -2.85 -14.93
C ILE A 16 15.34 -2.20 -16.24
N ARG A 17 15.68 -0.93 -16.17
CA ARG A 17 16.21 -0.14 -17.27
C ARG A 17 17.58 0.39 -16.90
N GLU A 18 18.52 0.28 -17.82
CA GLU A 18 19.82 0.93 -17.74
C GLU A 18 19.84 2.09 -18.72
N VAL A 19 20.21 3.28 -18.25
CA VAL A 19 20.30 4.49 -19.05
C VAL A 19 21.77 4.86 -19.27
N GLU A 20 22.06 5.62 -20.32
CA GLU A 20 23.41 6.14 -20.57
C GLU A 20 23.95 6.87 -19.35
N GLY A 21 25.20 6.55 -18.97
CA GLY A 21 25.82 7.04 -17.72
C GLY A 21 25.75 6.06 -16.54
N GLY A 22 25.22 4.84 -16.72
CA GLY A 22 25.24 3.78 -15.69
C GLY A 22 24.13 3.91 -14.64
N LEU A 23 23.17 4.82 -14.87
CA LEU A 23 22.00 4.95 -14.02
C LEU A 23 21.10 3.72 -14.20
N ARG A 24 20.73 3.10 -13.08
CA ARG A 24 19.90 1.88 -13.03
C ARG A 24 18.56 2.25 -12.44
N THR A 25 17.50 2.09 -13.22
CA THR A 25 16.14 2.45 -12.82
C THR A 25 15.27 1.21 -12.74
N ILE A 26 14.60 1.01 -11.61
CA ILE A 26 13.54 0.02 -11.43
C ILE A 26 12.21 0.68 -11.74
N VAL A 27 11.38 0.03 -12.54
CA VAL A 27 10.05 0.49 -12.90
C VAL A 27 9.03 -0.59 -12.56
N GLY A 28 7.88 -0.20 -12.05
CA GLY A 28 6.81 -1.15 -11.74
C GLY A 28 5.54 -0.47 -11.27
N TYR A 29 4.57 -1.29 -10.85
CA TYR A 29 3.34 -0.82 -10.21
C TYR A 29 3.33 -1.27 -8.75
N ALA A 30 3.19 -0.31 -7.84
CA ALA A 30 3.00 -0.59 -6.42
C ALA A 30 1.56 -1.00 -6.11
N VAL A 31 0.59 -0.45 -6.85
CA VAL A 31 -0.84 -0.72 -6.71
C VAL A 31 -1.47 -0.82 -8.09
N LYS A 32 -2.44 -1.72 -8.29
CA LYS A 32 -3.30 -1.76 -9.48
C LYS A 32 -4.73 -1.41 -9.07
N TRP A 33 -5.39 -0.52 -9.82
CA TRP A 33 -6.72 -0.04 -9.47
C TRP A 33 -7.77 -1.13 -9.61
N GLU A 34 -8.78 -1.09 -8.73
CA GLU A 34 -9.92 -2.01 -8.72
C GLU A 34 -9.57 -3.50 -8.61
N MET A 35 -8.29 -3.83 -8.44
CA MET A 35 -7.83 -5.21 -8.29
C MET A 35 -8.08 -5.65 -6.86
N LYS A 36 -9.00 -6.62 -6.70
CA LYS A 36 -9.30 -7.21 -5.39
C LYS A 36 -8.10 -8.01 -4.88
N SER A 37 -7.76 -7.79 -3.63
CA SER A 37 -6.76 -8.57 -2.90
C SER A 37 -7.19 -10.03 -2.76
N VAL A 38 -6.24 -10.85 -2.29
CA VAL A 38 -6.59 -12.11 -1.64
C VAL A 38 -7.54 -11.85 -0.48
N THR A 39 -8.37 -12.84 -0.14
CA THR A 39 -9.27 -12.72 1.00
C THR A 39 -8.46 -12.58 2.29
N MET A 40 -8.75 -11.52 3.05
CA MET A 40 -8.09 -11.15 4.29
C MET A 40 -9.13 -10.95 5.41
N GLY A 41 -8.66 -10.54 6.59
CA GLY A 41 -9.51 -10.32 7.77
C GLY A 41 -9.64 -11.58 8.64
N TYR A 42 -9.53 -11.38 9.96
CA TYR A 42 -9.66 -12.44 10.96
C TYR A 42 -11.04 -12.43 11.63
N TRP A 43 -11.60 -11.24 11.88
CA TRP A 43 -12.94 -11.11 12.48
C TRP A 43 -14.05 -11.42 11.47
N ARG A 44 -13.89 -10.94 10.24
CA ARG A 44 -14.73 -11.30 9.10
C ARG A 44 -13.90 -11.26 7.83
N ARG A 45 -14.18 -12.19 6.91
CA ARG A 45 -13.44 -12.28 5.65
C ARG A 45 -13.89 -11.17 4.71
N PHE A 46 -12.93 -10.46 4.12
CA PHE A 46 -13.19 -9.44 3.10
C PHE A 46 -12.08 -9.41 2.05
N LYS A 47 -12.34 -8.75 0.93
CA LYS A 47 -11.32 -8.38 -0.06
C LYS A 47 -11.15 -6.87 -0.08
N GLU A 48 -9.94 -6.41 -0.33
CA GLU A 48 -9.62 -5.00 -0.41
C GLU A 48 -9.28 -4.62 -1.85
N GLN A 49 -9.64 -3.41 -2.24
CA GLN A 49 -9.23 -2.80 -3.49
C GLN A 49 -8.97 -1.30 -3.28
N PHE A 50 -8.15 -0.74 -4.15
CA PHE A 50 -7.87 0.69 -4.20
C PHE A 50 -8.57 1.30 -5.40
N LYS A 51 -9.31 2.38 -5.16
CA LYS A 51 -9.92 3.17 -6.23
C LYS A 51 -8.85 4.01 -6.92
N ARG A 52 -9.04 4.25 -8.21
CA ARG A 52 -8.26 5.26 -8.93
C ARG A 52 -8.35 6.60 -8.20
N GLY A 53 -7.23 7.29 -8.07
CA GLY A 53 -7.17 8.56 -7.36
C GLY A 53 -7.03 8.43 -5.85
N ALA A 54 -6.91 7.21 -5.32
CA ALA A 54 -6.79 7.00 -3.88
C ALA A 54 -5.53 7.67 -3.29
N PHE A 55 -4.46 7.86 -4.07
CA PHE A 55 -3.21 8.46 -3.59
C PHE A 55 -2.93 9.86 -4.15
N THR A 56 -3.79 10.41 -5.03
CA THR A 56 -3.58 11.71 -5.69
C THR A 56 -3.11 12.81 -4.73
N ASP A 57 -3.82 12.99 -3.61
CA ASP A 57 -3.47 14.02 -2.62
C ASP A 57 -2.10 13.76 -1.98
N SER A 58 -1.80 12.49 -1.66
CA SER A 58 -0.55 12.13 -0.98
C SER A 58 0.67 12.35 -1.87
N LEU A 59 0.55 12.05 -3.17
CA LEU A 59 1.65 12.24 -4.13
C LEU A 59 2.06 13.70 -4.30
N THR A 60 1.17 14.65 -3.97
CA THR A 60 1.45 16.09 -4.08
C THR A 60 1.87 16.74 -2.78
N GLN A 61 1.49 16.16 -1.63
CA GLN A 61 1.64 16.79 -0.31
C GLN A 61 2.72 16.18 0.56
N ASP A 62 3.07 14.91 0.32
CA ASP A 62 3.94 14.12 1.17
C ASP A 62 5.25 13.73 0.46
N ASP A 63 6.25 13.36 1.25
CA ASP A 63 7.50 12.77 0.78
C ASP A 63 7.47 11.27 1.06
N GLN A 64 7.56 10.47 0.01
CA GLN A 64 7.49 9.01 0.08
C GLN A 64 8.87 8.40 -0.08
N LEU A 65 9.09 7.30 0.62
CA LEU A 65 10.33 6.55 0.58
C LEU A 65 10.19 5.33 -0.33
N ALA A 66 11.29 5.01 -1.02
CA ALA A 66 11.54 3.66 -1.48
C ALA A 66 12.50 3.00 -0.49
N LEU A 67 12.06 1.91 0.13
CA LEU A 67 12.85 1.15 1.11
C LEU A 67 13.14 -0.25 0.59
N TRP A 68 14.15 -0.91 1.15
CA TRP A 68 14.30 -2.35 0.96
C TRP A 68 13.53 -3.10 2.05
N SER A 69 12.58 -3.96 1.68
CA SER A 69 11.83 -4.80 2.63
C SER A 69 11.21 -4.06 3.83
N HIS A 70 10.68 -2.84 3.61
CA HIS A 70 10.13 -1.94 4.64
C HIS A 70 11.09 -1.50 5.74
N ASP A 71 12.40 -1.67 5.54
CA ASP A 71 13.40 -1.30 6.52
C ASP A 71 13.81 0.17 6.32
N TYR A 72 13.45 1.02 7.28
CA TYR A 72 13.80 2.44 7.27
C TYR A 72 15.30 2.71 7.40
N SER A 73 16.10 1.71 7.79
CA SER A 73 17.56 1.80 7.75
C SER A 73 18.15 1.54 6.35
N GLN A 74 17.34 1.01 5.42
CA GLN A 74 17.74 0.65 4.05
C GLN A 74 16.95 1.47 3.02
N VAL A 75 17.24 2.78 2.96
CA VAL A 75 16.60 3.70 2.02
C VAL A 75 17.24 3.57 0.63
N LEU A 76 16.41 3.30 -0.37
CA LEU A 76 16.80 3.21 -1.79
C LEU A 76 16.60 4.54 -2.53
N GLY A 77 15.59 5.31 -2.14
CA GLY A 77 15.26 6.59 -2.77
C GLY A 77 14.08 7.28 -2.10
N ARG A 78 13.75 8.49 -2.58
CA ARG A 78 12.59 9.25 -2.09
C ARG A 78 12.08 10.25 -3.12
N THR A 79 10.84 10.72 -2.95
CA THR A 79 10.22 11.66 -3.90
C THR A 79 10.81 13.06 -3.80
N LYS A 80 11.16 13.53 -2.60
CA LYS A 80 11.68 14.90 -2.39
C LYS A 80 12.93 15.26 -3.19
N ASN A 81 13.81 14.31 -3.51
CA ASN A 81 15.01 14.56 -4.32
C ASN A 81 14.95 13.92 -5.72
N GLY A 82 13.78 13.41 -6.12
CA GLY A 82 13.53 12.89 -7.46
C GLY A 82 14.12 11.50 -7.75
N THR A 83 14.74 10.81 -6.79
CA THR A 83 15.25 9.44 -7.02
C THR A 83 14.14 8.40 -6.99
N LEU A 84 13.01 8.69 -6.34
CA LEU A 84 11.74 8.00 -6.53
C LEU A 84 10.77 8.93 -7.25
N ARG A 85 10.12 8.44 -8.29
CA ARG A 85 9.02 9.12 -8.99
C ARG A 85 7.80 8.22 -8.97
N LEU A 86 6.64 8.80 -8.67
CA LEU A 86 5.37 8.10 -8.52
C LEU A 86 4.33 8.75 -9.44
N PHE A 87 3.54 7.92 -10.10
CA PHE A 87 2.54 8.36 -11.06
C PHE A 87 1.27 7.52 -10.89
N GLU A 88 0.11 8.17 -10.82
CA GLU A 88 -1.15 7.47 -11.05
C GLU A 88 -1.47 7.50 -12.54
N ASP A 89 -1.71 6.33 -13.12
CA ASP A 89 -2.15 6.18 -14.51
C ASP A 89 -3.43 5.34 -14.59
N GLU A 90 -3.75 4.86 -15.79
CA GLU A 90 -4.96 4.07 -16.00
C GLU A 90 -4.94 2.66 -15.38
N ILE A 91 -3.75 2.13 -15.14
CA ILE A 91 -3.55 0.78 -14.61
C ILE A 91 -3.42 0.83 -13.09
N GLY A 92 -2.66 1.79 -12.57
CA GLY A 92 -2.25 1.75 -11.17
C GLY A 92 -1.40 2.92 -10.71
N LEU A 93 -0.80 2.71 -9.53
CA LEU A 93 0.27 3.55 -9.00
C LEU A 93 1.59 3.03 -9.56
N ARG A 94 2.07 3.64 -10.63
CA ARG A 94 3.36 3.36 -11.25
C ARG A 94 4.47 4.06 -10.47
N PHE A 95 5.64 3.45 -10.41
CA PHE A 95 6.83 4.06 -9.85
C PHE A 95 8.05 3.90 -10.75
N GLU A 96 9.00 4.81 -10.58
CA GLU A 96 10.36 4.72 -11.11
C GLU A 96 11.34 5.03 -9.98
N LEU A 97 12.31 4.15 -9.77
CA LEU A 97 13.29 4.24 -8.70
C LEU A 97 14.69 4.17 -9.27
N ASP A 98 15.44 5.26 -9.16
CA ASP A 98 16.84 5.31 -9.53
C ASP A 98 17.71 4.80 -8.39
N LEU A 99 18.46 3.75 -8.66
CA LEU A 99 19.37 3.15 -7.69
C LEU A 99 20.69 3.89 -7.67
N ALA A 100 21.10 4.30 -6.46
CA ALA A 100 22.41 4.89 -6.24
C ALA A 100 23.53 3.87 -6.42
N ASP A 101 24.69 4.34 -6.89
CA ASP A 101 25.92 3.54 -6.99
C ASP A 101 26.52 3.29 -5.59
N THR A 102 25.92 2.32 -4.90
CA THR A 102 26.23 1.93 -3.52
C THR A 102 26.07 0.43 -3.38
N THR A 103 26.63 -0.17 -2.32
CA THR A 103 26.44 -1.60 -2.05
C THR A 103 24.96 -1.99 -1.96
N LEU A 104 24.12 -1.16 -1.34
CA LEU A 104 22.68 -1.44 -1.25
C LEU A 104 22.03 -1.38 -2.64
N GLY A 105 22.26 -0.32 -3.40
CA GLY A 105 21.71 -0.17 -4.76
C GLY A 105 22.17 -1.29 -5.71
N ASP A 106 23.45 -1.66 -5.64
CA ASP A 106 24.03 -2.79 -6.38
C ASP A 106 23.36 -4.12 -6.07
N ASN A 107 23.18 -4.40 -4.78
CA ASN A 107 22.57 -5.64 -4.34
C ASN A 107 21.11 -5.68 -4.76
N THR A 108 20.36 -4.59 -4.53
CA THR A 108 18.97 -4.45 -4.98
C THR A 108 18.84 -4.70 -6.48
N TYR A 109 19.68 -4.05 -7.30
CA TYR A 109 19.69 -4.25 -8.75
C TYR A 109 19.95 -5.71 -9.13
N LYS A 110 21.01 -6.33 -8.59
CA LYS A 110 21.41 -7.69 -8.95
C LYS A 110 20.36 -8.72 -8.53
N THR A 111 19.79 -8.57 -7.33
CA THR A 111 18.77 -9.45 -6.77
C THR A 111 17.47 -9.37 -7.58
N ILE A 112 17.01 -8.18 -7.96
CA ILE A 112 15.82 -8.03 -8.82
C ILE A 112 16.11 -8.54 -10.24
N LYS A 113 17.27 -8.20 -10.82
CA LYS A 113 17.65 -8.64 -12.17
C LYS A 113 17.72 -10.16 -12.30
N ARG A 114 18.19 -10.84 -11.25
CA ARG A 114 18.24 -12.30 -11.18
C ARG A 114 16.86 -12.94 -10.97
N GLY A 115 15.87 -12.16 -10.53
CA GLY A 115 14.52 -12.63 -10.23
C GLY A 115 14.35 -13.18 -8.81
N ASP A 116 15.30 -12.92 -7.90
CA ASP A 116 15.15 -13.34 -6.50
C ASP A 116 14.13 -12.47 -5.74
N VAL A 117 13.91 -11.25 -6.24
CA VAL A 117 12.93 -10.28 -5.73
C VAL A 117 12.16 -9.73 -6.91
N ASP A 118 10.87 -10.02 -6.96
CA ASP A 118 9.94 -9.61 -8.02
C ASP A 118 8.67 -8.90 -7.49
N GLY A 119 8.45 -8.94 -6.17
CA GLY A 119 7.30 -8.34 -5.51
C GLY A 119 7.52 -6.88 -5.11
N VAL A 120 6.40 -6.14 -5.05
CA VAL A 120 6.35 -4.78 -4.50
C VAL A 120 5.31 -4.72 -3.39
N SER A 121 5.74 -4.13 -2.28
CA SER A 121 4.88 -3.78 -1.15
C SER A 121 4.78 -2.27 -1.02
N PHE A 122 3.74 -1.81 -0.34
CA PHE A 122 3.53 -0.42 -0.02
C PHE A 122 2.92 -0.25 1.36
N GLY A 123 3.41 0.76 2.07
CA GLY A 123 2.88 1.22 3.35
C GLY A 123 2.00 2.45 3.13
N PHE A 124 0.79 2.45 3.68
CA PHE A 124 -0.15 3.56 3.56
C PHE A 124 -0.95 3.78 4.84
N GLN A 125 -1.55 4.96 4.96
CA GLN A 125 -2.52 5.28 6.02
C GLN A 125 -3.87 5.56 5.35
N MET A 126 -4.88 4.75 5.67
CA MET A 126 -6.24 4.96 5.15
C MET A 126 -6.81 6.28 5.68
N ALA A 127 -7.38 7.10 4.78
CA ALA A 127 -8.05 8.34 5.12
C ALA A 127 -9.56 8.30 4.82
N LYS A 128 -9.97 7.62 3.75
CA LYS A 128 -11.37 7.36 3.42
C LYS A 128 -11.52 5.99 2.78
N GLU A 129 -12.55 5.28 3.21
CA GLU A 129 -12.92 3.96 2.72
C GLU A 129 -14.44 3.82 2.60
N GLU A 130 -14.83 2.86 1.79
CA GLU A 130 -16.21 2.43 1.59
C GLU A 130 -16.28 0.91 1.73
N TRP A 131 -17.31 0.42 2.42
CA TRP A 131 -17.55 -1.00 2.62
C TRP A 131 -18.81 -1.42 1.86
N ASP A 132 -18.67 -2.40 0.97
CA ASP A 132 -19.79 -3.11 0.36
C ASP A 132 -20.05 -4.38 1.18
N GLU A 133 -21.14 -4.34 1.94
CA GLU A 133 -21.63 -5.45 2.78
C GLU A 133 -22.89 -6.10 2.18
N SER A 134 -23.22 -5.82 0.91
CA SER A 134 -24.44 -6.33 0.26
C SER A 134 -24.45 -7.86 0.10
N ASP A 135 -23.26 -8.45 -0.06
CA ASP A 135 -23.02 -9.89 -0.01
C ASP A 135 -22.21 -10.23 1.27
N PRO A 136 -22.83 -10.87 2.28
CA PRO A 136 -22.15 -11.26 3.52
C PRO A 136 -20.96 -12.20 3.33
N ASP A 137 -20.92 -12.97 2.24
CA ASP A 137 -19.84 -13.91 1.94
C ASP A 137 -18.72 -13.27 1.10
N ASN A 138 -18.98 -12.10 0.50
CA ASN A 138 -18.05 -11.37 -0.36
C ASN A 138 -17.96 -9.88 0.00
N ILE A 139 -17.67 -9.58 1.27
CA ILE A 139 -17.45 -8.20 1.73
C ILE A 139 -16.27 -7.57 0.97
N VAL A 140 -16.45 -6.35 0.49
CA VAL A 140 -15.39 -5.59 -0.21
C VAL A 140 -15.12 -4.26 0.49
N ARG A 141 -13.84 -4.04 0.85
CA ARG A 141 -13.30 -2.75 1.27
C ARG A 141 -12.75 -2.01 0.05
N SER A 142 -13.26 -0.82 -0.21
CA SER A 142 -12.72 0.09 -1.23
C SER A 142 -12.03 1.27 -0.55
N VAL A 143 -10.70 1.32 -0.64
CA VAL A 143 -9.93 2.49 -0.19
C VAL A 143 -10.02 3.57 -1.26
N THR A 144 -10.67 4.69 -0.93
CA THR A 144 -10.92 5.80 -1.87
C THR A 144 -9.97 6.97 -1.64
N LYS A 145 -9.34 7.05 -0.46
CA LYS A 145 -8.32 8.04 -0.14
C LYS A 145 -7.34 7.48 0.87
N ALA A 146 -6.05 7.60 0.58
CA ALA A 146 -4.97 7.11 1.42
C ALA A 146 -3.75 8.01 1.31
N LYS A 147 -3.01 8.09 2.42
CA LYS A 147 -1.66 8.66 2.45
C LYS A 147 -0.66 7.54 2.18
N LEU A 148 0.08 7.63 1.08
CA LEU A 148 1.18 6.73 0.80
C LEU A 148 2.38 7.12 1.65
N VAL A 149 2.99 6.14 2.32
CA VAL A 149 4.14 6.35 3.19
C VAL A 149 5.41 5.89 2.49
N GLU A 150 5.40 4.67 1.97
CA GLU A 150 6.55 4.08 1.30
C GLU A 150 6.16 2.99 0.32
N ILE A 151 7.07 2.69 -0.60
CA ILE A 151 7.07 1.47 -1.41
C ILE A 151 8.35 0.67 -1.12
N SER A 152 8.27 -0.65 -1.25
CA SER A 152 9.40 -1.54 -0.99
C SER A 152 9.44 -2.71 -1.97
N PRO A 153 10.58 -3.00 -2.63
CA PRO A 153 10.82 -4.32 -3.18
C PRO A 153 10.87 -5.36 -2.06
N VAL A 154 10.19 -6.49 -2.25
CA VAL A 154 10.05 -7.56 -1.25
C VAL A 154 10.21 -8.94 -1.89
N ALA A 155 10.92 -9.85 -1.21
CA ALA A 155 11.15 -11.21 -1.68
C ALA A 155 9.93 -12.13 -1.56
N PHE A 156 9.10 -11.90 -0.54
CA PHE A 156 7.90 -12.68 -0.29
C PHE A 156 6.71 -11.74 -0.38
N PRO A 157 5.99 -11.68 -1.50
CA PRO A 157 4.65 -11.13 -1.49
C PRO A 157 3.80 -12.02 -0.56
N ALA A 158 3.26 -11.43 0.50
CA ALA A 158 2.84 -12.08 1.74
C ALA A 158 2.00 -13.33 1.48
N TYR A 159 2.43 -14.45 2.06
CA TYR A 159 1.61 -15.64 2.16
C TYR A 159 0.29 -15.28 2.88
N PRO A 160 -0.89 -15.60 2.31
CA PRO A 160 -2.19 -15.29 2.91
C PRO A 160 -2.40 -15.93 4.29
N ASP A 161 -1.56 -16.89 4.68
CA ASP A 161 -1.67 -17.66 5.93
C ASP A 161 -0.76 -17.19 7.07
N SER A 162 -0.05 -16.06 6.93
CA SER A 162 0.66 -15.45 8.07
C SER A 162 -0.33 -14.79 9.04
N GLN A 163 -1.08 -15.62 9.76
CA GLN A 163 -2.06 -15.24 10.79
C GLN A 163 -1.46 -14.45 11.96
N VAL A 164 -0.14 -14.22 11.99
CA VAL A 164 0.56 -13.61 13.12
C VAL A 164 0.57 -12.07 13.02
N SER A 165 0.63 -11.49 11.82
CA SER A 165 0.65 -10.02 11.65
C SER A 165 -0.76 -9.39 11.73
N ALA A 166 -1.82 -10.14 11.39
CA ALA A 166 -3.20 -9.66 11.38
C ALA A 166 -3.90 -9.66 12.76
N ARG A 167 -3.28 -10.18 13.82
CA ARG A 167 -3.94 -10.34 15.14
C ARG A 167 -4.16 -9.03 15.91
N SER A 168 -3.44 -7.96 15.57
CA SER A 168 -3.54 -6.68 16.31
C SER A 168 -4.45 -5.66 15.64
N HIS A 169 -4.80 -5.81 14.35
CA HIS A 169 -5.55 -4.82 13.60
C HIS A 169 -6.39 -5.44 12.48
N ASP A 170 -7.71 -5.51 12.68
CA ASP A 170 -8.68 -5.93 11.67
C ASP A 170 -9.49 -4.70 11.22
N PRO A 171 -9.31 -4.21 9.97
CA PRO A 171 -9.98 -3.00 9.48
C PRO A 171 -11.51 -3.09 9.53
N TYR A 172 -12.07 -4.27 9.26
CA TYR A 172 -13.52 -4.45 9.25
C TYR A 172 -14.10 -4.37 10.66
N LYS A 173 -13.42 -4.97 11.65
CA LYS A 173 -13.80 -4.82 13.05
C LYS A 173 -13.80 -3.35 13.49
N GLN A 174 -12.76 -2.59 13.13
CA GLN A 174 -12.69 -1.17 13.46
C GLN A 174 -13.82 -0.36 12.84
N PHE A 175 -14.13 -0.62 11.57
CA PHE A 175 -15.25 0.01 10.88
C PHE A 175 -16.58 -0.21 11.61
N VAL A 176 -16.85 -1.45 12.03
CA VAL A 176 -18.08 -1.79 12.77
C VAL A 176 -18.13 -1.09 14.14
N ASP A 177 -17.02 -1.10 14.87
CA ASP A 177 -16.91 -0.43 16.18
C ASP A 177 -17.15 1.09 16.03
N GLU A 178 -16.53 1.74 15.04
CA GLU A 178 -16.72 3.18 14.78
C GLU A 178 -18.15 3.53 14.37
N ARG A 179 -18.77 2.71 13.52
CA ARG A 179 -20.18 2.88 13.12
C ARG A 179 -21.08 2.82 14.36
N HIS A 180 -20.88 1.81 15.21
CA HIS A 180 -21.64 1.65 16.44
C HIS A 180 -21.48 2.85 17.38
N GLN A 181 -20.26 3.34 17.59
CA GLN A 181 -19.99 4.52 18.42
C GLN A 181 -20.63 5.80 17.86
N LYS A 182 -20.61 6.00 16.53
CA LYS A 182 -21.28 7.12 15.87
C LYS A 182 -22.80 7.09 16.11
N ASP A 183 -23.41 5.91 16.01
CA ASP A 183 -24.85 5.76 16.26
C ASP A 183 -25.24 6.01 17.72
N LEU A 184 -24.42 5.53 18.67
CA LEU A 184 -24.61 5.83 20.10
C LEU A 184 -24.51 7.34 20.37
N ARG A 185 -23.51 8.02 19.78
CA ARG A 185 -23.35 9.48 19.91
C ARG A 185 -24.56 10.24 19.35
N LYS A 186 -25.05 9.87 18.17
CA LYS A 186 -26.26 10.49 17.59
C LYS A 186 -27.47 10.34 18.51
N LYS A 187 -27.68 9.14 19.08
CA LYS A 187 -28.77 8.87 20.02
C LYS A 187 -28.64 9.69 21.31
N LEU A 188 -27.43 9.83 21.85
CA LEU A 188 -27.18 10.62 23.06
C LEU A 188 -27.45 12.10 22.83
N ILE A 189 -26.96 12.66 21.71
CA ILE A 189 -27.19 14.05 21.32
C ILE A 189 -28.70 14.33 21.19
N LEU A 190 -29.45 13.46 20.50
CA LEU A 190 -30.89 13.62 20.34
C LEU A 190 -31.63 13.60 21.70
N LYS A 191 -31.17 12.78 22.65
CA LYS A 191 -31.73 12.73 24.02
C LYS A 191 -31.38 13.96 24.87
N THR A 192 -30.34 14.72 24.54
CA THR A 192 -30.00 15.97 25.26
C THR A 192 -30.80 17.17 24.75
N TYR A 193 -31.39 17.07 23.55
CA TYR A 193 -32.24 18.10 22.95
C TYR A 193 -33.74 17.90 23.17
N LEU A 194 -34.15 16.82 23.85
CA LEU A 194 -35.52 16.49 24.25
C LEU A 194 -35.65 16.59 25.77
#